data_AF-A0A820L894-F1
#
_entry.id   AF-A0A820L894-F1
#
_cell.length_a   1.000
_cell.length_b   1.000
_cell.length_c   1.000
_cell.angle_alpha   90.00
_cell.angle_beta   90.00
_cell.angle_gamma   90.00
#
_symmetry.space_group_name_H-M   'P 1'
#
loop_
_entity.id
_entity.type
_entity.pdbx_description
1 polymer ?
#
loop_
_entity_poly.entity_id
_entity_poly.type
_entity_poly.pdbx_seq_one_letter_code
_entity_poly.pdbx_strand_id
1 'polypeptide(L)'
;DAPNILKYLSKCNHTKLLGFNEPDLPVAKGGYYISPYNASVLWKQYIQPMKNLCNMTLGAPAVTSSTTPGMGIDWLQQFFGNCTSPECSFDFIPLHWYGKSWSNFQKHLRKFHELFPTYPLWITEWEFTGFTSVATANLEKQALQWLDAQSYLVRYAMFAPKEAARMNGKPNGAMVTDDLRGLTNVGKIYAGLL
;
A
#
# COMPACT_ATOMS: atom_id res chain seq x y z
N ASP A 1 -20.93 19.92 8.05
CA ASP A 1 -19.94 20.76 7.36
C ASP A 1 -18.61 20.03 7.23
N ALA A 2 -18.28 19.56 6.03
CA ALA A 2 -16.98 18.94 5.77
C ALA A 2 -15.90 20.04 5.90
N PRO A 3 -14.82 19.83 6.67
CA PRO A 3 -13.73 20.80 6.76
C PRO A 3 -13.26 21.15 5.36
N ASN A 4 -13.29 22.45 5.04
CA ASN A 4 -13.04 22.98 3.71
C ASN A 4 -11.68 22.48 3.18
N ILE A 5 -11.70 21.45 2.32
CA ILE A 5 -10.50 20.82 1.70
C ILE A 5 -9.61 21.88 1.03
N LEU A 6 -10.21 23.00 0.60
CA LEU A 6 -9.51 24.15 0.03
C LEU A 6 -8.47 24.75 0.99
N LYS A 7 -8.64 24.62 2.32
CA LYS A 7 -7.62 25.05 3.30
C LYS A 7 -6.33 24.23 3.18
N TYR A 8 -6.43 22.95 2.80
CA TYR A 8 -5.28 22.08 2.58
C TYR A 8 -4.65 22.29 1.19
N LEU A 9 -5.39 22.83 0.21
CA LEU A 9 -4.87 23.20 -1.12
C LEU A 9 -3.84 24.33 -1.07
N SER A 10 -3.88 25.22 -0.08
CA SER A 10 -2.83 26.24 0.10
C SER A 10 -1.42 25.66 0.34
N LYS A 11 -1.31 24.32 0.47
CA LYS A 11 -0.08 23.57 0.71
C LYS A 11 0.22 22.54 -0.40
N CYS A 12 -0.05 22.85 -1.67
CA CYS A 12 0.31 22.01 -2.83
C CYS A 12 1.85 21.78 -3.02
N ASN A 13 2.64 21.62 -1.96
CA ASN A 13 4.07 21.31 -1.99
C ASN A 13 4.35 19.81 -2.20
N HIS A 14 3.32 19.00 -2.41
CA HIS A 14 3.45 17.56 -2.63
C HIS A 14 2.97 17.22 -4.04
N THR A 15 3.67 16.31 -4.71
CA THR A 15 3.40 15.93 -6.10
C THR A 15 2.66 14.60 -6.25
N LYS A 16 2.51 13.84 -5.15
CA LYS A 16 1.98 12.46 -5.12
C LYS A 16 0.94 12.38 -4.01
N LEU A 17 -0.21 11.76 -4.27
CA LEU A 17 -1.25 11.51 -3.28
C LEU A 17 -1.64 10.03 -3.32
N LEU A 18 -1.62 9.35 -2.17
CA LEU A 18 -2.15 8.00 -2.00
C LEU A 18 -3.65 8.09 -1.69
N GLY A 19 -4.45 7.23 -2.34
CA GLY A 19 -5.89 7.14 -2.09
C GLY A 19 -6.22 6.52 -0.73
N PHE A 20 -7.40 5.91 -0.63
CA PHE A 20 -7.84 5.27 0.62
C PHE A 20 -6.91 4.11 1.01
N ASN A 21 -6.59 4.03 2.29
CA ASN A 21 -5.85 2.93 2.90
C ASN A 21 -6.80 1.83 3.36
N GLU A 22 -6.69 0.63 2.78
CA GLU A 22 -7.46 -0.57 3.10
C GLU A 22 -8.97 -0.30 3.27
N PRO A 23 -9.63 0.30 2.25
CA PRO A 23 -11.06 0.58 2.32
C PRO A 23 -11.88 -0.73 2.40
N ASP A 24 -11.31 -1.85 1.97
CA ASP A 24 -11.90 -3.18 2.00
C ASP A 24 -11.83 -3.87 3.37
N LEU A 25 -11.03 -3.33 4.31
CA LEU A 25 -10.83 -3.94 5.62
C LEU A 25 -11.75 -3.31 6.70
N PRO A 26 -12.33 -4.10 7.62
CA PRO A 26 -13.11 -3.58 8.74
C PRO A 26 -12.33 -2.64 9.66
N VAL A 27 -13.02 -1.67 10.26
CA VAL A 27 -12.46 -0.73 11.26
C VAL A 27 -11.76 -1.45 12.42
N ALA A 28 -12.35 -2.53 12.91
CA ALA A 28 -11.78 -3.34 13.99
C ALA A 28 -10.42 -3.97 13.65
N LYS A 29 -10.01 -3.95 12.37
CA LYS A 29 -8.73 -4.48 11.89
C LYS A 29 -7.79 -3.38 11.35
N GLY A 30 -8.13 -2.11 11.54
CA GLY A 30 -7.33 -0.97 11.11
C GLY A 30 -7.73 -0.34 9.77
N GLY A 31 -8.75 -0.90 9.09
CA GLY A 31 -9.30 -0.32 7.87
C GLY A 31 -10.46 0.65 8.13
N TYR A 32 -11.28 0.90 7.11
CA TYR A 32 -12.41 1.83 7.18
C TYR A 32 -13.74 1.27 6.67
N TYR A 33 -13.74 0.07 6.06
CA TYR A 33 -14.91 -0.60 5.48
C TYR A 33 -15.79 0.32 4.62
N ILE A 34 -15.19 0.91 3.59
CA ILE A 34 -15.88 1.77 2.63
C ILE A 34 -16.26 0.92 1.42
N SER A 35 -17.52 0.96 1.00
CA SER A 35 -17.94 0.27 -0.22
C SER A 35 -17.27 0.89 -1.46
N PRO A 36 -17.05 0.13 -2.56
CA PRO A 36 -16.46 0.67 -3.78
C PRO A 36 -17.24 1.88 -4.34
N TYR A 37 -18.57 1.86 -4.25
CA TYR A 37 -19.43 2.97 -4.67
C TYR A 37 -19.24 4.22 -3.79
N ASN A 38 -19.27 4.08 -2.46
CA ASN A 38 -19.08 5.24 -1.58
C ASN A 38 -17.67 5.82 -1.72
N ALA A 39 -16.67 4.96 -1.91
CA ALA A 39 -15.31 5.40 -2.20
C ALA A 39 -15.23 6.19 -3.51
N SER A 40 -15.98 5.83 -4.56
CA SER A 40 -15.98 6.59 -5.81
C SER A 40 -16.64 7.97 -5.67
N VAL A 41 -17.71 8.07 -4.89
CA VAL A 41 -18.34 9.36 -4.54
C VAL A 41 -17.34 10.27 -3.80
N LEU A 42 -16.67 9.72 -2.78
CA LEU A 42 -15.65 10.47 -2.02
C LEU A 42 -14.43 10.82 -2.86
N TRP A 43 -14.00 9.94 -3.76
CA TRP A 43 -12.91 10.21 -4.69
C TRP A 43 -13.19 11.43 -5.55
N LYS A 44 -14.36 11.47 -6.19
CA LYS A 44 -14.79 12.59 -7.04
C LYS A 44 -14.89 13.89 -6.26
N GLN A 45 -15.37 13.83 -5.02
CA GLN A 45 -15.55 15.01 -4.19
C GLN A 45 -14.24 15.58 -3.63
N TYR A 46 -13.32 14.71 -3.19
CA TYR A 46 -12.19 15.14 -2.36
C TYR A 46 -10.81 14.83 -2.93
N ILE A 47 -10.66 13.79 -3.76
CA ILE A 47 -9.36 13.34 -4.28
C ILE A 47 -9.13 13.82 -5.72
N GLN A 48 -10.09 13.59 -6.62
CA GLN A 48 -9.97 14.01 -8.01
C GLN A 48 -9.63 15.50 -8.19
N PRO A 49 -10.22 16.45 -7.43
CA PRO A 49 -9.91 17.88 -7.56
C PRO A 49 -8.42 18.19 -7.34
N MET A 50 -7.70 17.37 -6.57
CA MET A 50 -6.27 17.56 -6.29
C MET A 50 -5.40 17.47 -7.55
N LYS A 51 -5.82 16.69 -8.57
CA LYS A 51 -5.10 16.62 -9.84
C LYS A 51 -5.13 17.96 -10.58
N ASN A 52 -6.28 18.63 -10.60
CA ASN A 52 -6.44 19.91 -11.31
C ASN A 52 -5.95 21.09 -10.48
N LEU A 53 -6.17 21.08 -9.16
CA LEU A 53 -5.86 22.20 -8.28
C LEU A 53 -4.40 22.23 -7.83
N CYS A 54 -3.76 21.06 -7.68
CA CYS A 54 -2.38 20.94 -7.20
C CYS A 54 -1.43 20.26 -8.20
N ASN A 55 -1.89 19.87 -9.39
CA ASN A 55 -1.11 19.07 -10.35
C ASN A 55 -0.51 17.79 -9.72
N MET A 56 -1.26 17.18 -8.79
CA MET A 56 -0.84 15.95 -8.13
C MET A 56 -1.08 14.74 -9.01
N THR A 57 -0.17 13.77 -8.96
CA THR A 57 -0.46 12.43 -9.46
C THR A 57 -1.15 11.60 -8.37
N LEU A 58 -2.21 10.91 -8.75
CA LEU A 58 -3.12 10.23 -7.83
C LEU A 58 -2.93 8.72 -7.86
N GLY A 59 -2.65 8.13 -6.71
CA GLY A 59 -2.66 6.68 -6.50
C GLY A 59 -4.07 6.20 -6.20
N ALA A 60 -4.47 5.10 -6.83
CA ALA A 60 -5.74 4.43 -6.52
C ALA A 60 -5.83 4.03 -5.03
N PRO A 61 -6.97 3.50 -4.55
CA PRO A 61 -7.05 2.94 -3.21
C PRO A 61 -6.09 1.75 -3.04
N ALA A 62 -5.37 1.70 -1.91
CA ALA A 62 -4.53 0.57 -1.54
C ALA A 62 -5.38 -0.46 -0.81
N VAL A 63 -5.60 -1.63 -1.42
CA VAL A 63 -6.43 -2.71 -0.87
C VAL A 63 -5.58 -3.79 -0.20
N THR A 64 -6.19 -4.57 0.68
CA THR A 64 -5.51 -5.71 1.32
C THR A 64 -5.11 -6.79 0.31
N SER A 65 -4.22 -7.71 0.69
CA SER A 65 -3.93 -8.92 -0.10
C SER A 65 -4.98 -10.04 0.02
N SER A 66 -6.20 -9.71 0.50
CA SER A 66 -7.29 -10.67 0.66
C SER A 66 -7.78 -11.21 -0.70
N THR A 67 -8.18 -12.49 -0.70
CA THR A 67 -8.85 -13.13 -1.84
C THR A 67 -10.33 -13.41 -1.56
N THR A 68 -10.86 -12.91 -0.45
CA THR A 68 -12.28 -13.00 -0.13
C THR A 68 -13.08 -12.13 -1.11
N PRO A 69 -14.20 -12.62 -1.67
CA PRO A 69 -15.08 -11.79 -2.51
C PRO A 69 -15.46 -10.48 -1.84
N GLY A 70 -15.41 -9.38 -2.59
CA GLY A 70 -15.63 -8.02 -2.11
C GLY A 70 -14.43 -7.39 -1.38
N MET A 71 -13.26 -8.04 -1.35
CA MET A 71 -12.03 -7.51 -0.77
C MET A 71 -10.85 -7.57 -1.75
N GLY A 72 -9.74 -6.92 -1.41
CA GLY A 72 -8.52 -6.94 -2.20
C GLY A 72 -8.77 -6.50 -3.65
N ILE A 73 -8.22 -7.26 -4.59
CA ILE A 73 -8.33 -7.00 -6.02
C ILE A 73 -9.79 -6.89 -6.48
N ASP A 74 -10.70 -7.73 -5.95
CA ASP A 74 -12.11 -7.71 -6.33
C ASP A 74 -12.78 -6.37 -5.95
N TRP A 75 -12.51 -5.88 -4.74
CA TRP A 75 -12.95 -4.54 -4.31
C TRP A 75 -12.42 -3.46 -5.26
N LEU A 76 -11.14 -3.53 -5.63
CA LEU A 76 -10.50 -2.53 -6.49
C LEU A 76 -11.09 -2.54 -7.90
N GLN A 77 -11.38 -3.70 -8.47
CA GLN A 77 -12.04 -3.82 -9.78
C GLN A 77 -13.44 -3.19 -9.75
N GLN A 78 -14.21 -3.42 -8.68
CA GLN A 78 -15.51 -2.79 -8.50
C GLN A 78 -15.39 -1.26 -8.35
N PHE A 79 -14.35 -0.77 -7.67
CA PHE A 79 -14.10 0.67 -7.55
C PHE A 79 -13.78 1.29 -8.91
N PHE A 80 -12.92 0.66 -9.72
CA PHE A 80 -12.62 1.11 -11.09
C PHE A 80 -13.87 1.11 -12.00
N GLY A 81 -14.80 0.17 -11.79
CA GLY A 81 -16.09 0.18 -12.48
C GLY A 81 -17.01 1.33 -12.08
N ASN A 82 -16.89 1.83 -10.84
CA ASN A 82 -17.69 2.93 -10.29
C ASN A 82 -17.03 4.32 -10.45
N CYS A 83 -15.77 4.39 -10.87
CA CYS A 83 -14.97 5.60 -10.92
C CYS A 83 -14.20 5.65 -12.26
N THR A 84 -14.87 6.12 -13.31
CA THR A 84 -14.36 6.10 -14.67
C THR A 84 -14.04 7.50 -15.20
N SER A 85 -13.26 7.55 -16.28
CA SER A 85 -13.00 8.81 -17.00
C SER A 85 -14.29 9.38 -17.60
N PRO A 86 -14.50 10.72 -17.58
CA PRO A 86 -13.56 11.76 -17.16
C PRO A 86 -13.64 12.15 -15.67
N GLU A 87 -14.57 11.58 -14.91
CA GLU A 87 -14.80 11.97 -13.51
C GLU A 87 -13.72 11.47 -12.55
N CYS A 88 -13.03 10.40 -12.91
CA CYS A 88 -11.93 9.84 -12.15
C CYS A 88 -10.72 9.58 -13.03
N SER A 89 -9.53 9.78 -12.47
CA SER A 89 -8.27 9.41 -13.10
C SER A 89 -7.27 8.91 -12.06
N PHE A 90 -6.46 7.94 -12.45
CA PHE A 90 -5.42 7.33 -11.61
C PHE A 90 -4.10 7.36 -12.37
N ASP A 91 -3.00 7.56 -11.67
CA ASP A 91 -1.65 7.61 -12.25
C ASP A 91 -0.82 6.38 -11.85
N PHE A 92 -1.18 5.71 -10.76
CA PHE A 92 -0.53 4.49 -10.28
C PHE A 92 -1.47 3.71 -9.35
N ILE A 93 -1.15 2.44 -9.08
CA ILE A 93 -1.91 1.60 -8.15
C ILE A 93 -1.03 1.25 -6.95
N PRO A 94 -1.33 1.77 -5.76
CA PRO A 94 -0.76 1.25 -4.54
C PRO A 94 -1.43 -0.08 -4.15
N LEU A 95 -0.70 -0.97 -3.51
CA LEU A 95 -1.18 -2.27 -3.04
C LEU A 95 -0.44 -2.70 -1.77
N HIS A 96 -1.09 -3.53 -0.96
CA HIS A 96 -0.50 -4.10 0.25
C HIS A 96 -0.28 -5.61 0.14
N TRP A 97 0.71 -6.12 0.86
CA TRP A 97 0.89 -7.56 1.00
C TRP A 97 1.33 -7.97 2.41
N TYR A 98 0.56 -8.85 3.04
CA TYR A 98 0.97 -9.51 4.29
C TYR A 98 0.71 -11.00 4.17
N GLY A 99 1.75 -11.81 4.30
CA GLY A 99 1.58 -13.25 4.09
C GLY A 99 2.75 -14.11 4.50
N LYS A 100 2.61 -15.42 4.27
CA LYS A 100 3.58 -16.43 4.70
C LYS A 100 4.17 -17.25 3.55
N SER A 101 4.07 -16.76 2.31
CA SER A 101 4.45 -17.55 1.14
C SER A 101 5.08 -16.67 0.06
N TRP A 102 6.32 -17.03 -0.29
CA TRP A 102 7.07 -16.42 -1.39
C TRP A 102 6.34 -16.53 -2.73
N SER A 103 5.83 -17.73 -3.05
CA SER A 103 5.10 -17.93 -4.30
C SER A 103 3.80 -17.14 -4.36
N ASN A 104 3.10 -17.00 -3.23
CA ASN A 104 1.88 -16.19 -3.16
C ASN A 104 2.16 -14.69 -3.25
N PHE A 105 3.28 -14.21 -2.68
CA PHE A 105 3.74 -12.83 -2.86
C PHE A 105 3.90 -12.51 -4.35
N GLN A 106 4.70 -13.31 -5.06
CA GLN A 106 4.92 -13.11 -6.48
C GLN A 106 3.63 -13.25 -7.30
N LYS A 107 2.78 -14.23 -6.98
CA LYS A 107 1.48 -14.45 -7.65
C LYS A 107 0.57 -13.23 -7.47
N HIS A 108 0.51 -12.67 -6.28
CA HIS A 108 -0.31 -11.50 -5.97
C HIS A 108 0.10 -10.29 -6.79
N LEU A 109 1.40 -9.98 -6.84
CA LEU A 109 1.94 -8.85 -7.58
C LEU A 109 1.78 -9.00 -9.09
N ARG A 110 2.04 -10.20 -9.63
CA ARG A 110 1.75 -10.50 -11.04
C ARG A 110 0.27 -10.34 -11.36
N LYS A 111 -0.62 -10.76 -10.47
CA LYS A 111 -2.07 -10.65 -10.69
C LYS A 111 -2.54 -9.20 -10.78
N PHE A 112 -1.99 -8.31 -9.97
CA PHE A 112 -2.22 -6.86 -10.13
C PHE A 112 -1.75 -6.36 -11.49
N HIS A 113 -0.54 -6.72 -11.91
CA HIS A 113 -0.01 -6.30 -13.21
C HIS A 113 -0.83 -6.83 -14.38
N GLU A 114 -1.25 -8.10 -14.35
CA GLU A 114 -2.11 -8.71 -15.38
C GLU A 114 -3.45 -7.99 -15.53
N LEU A 115 -4.08 -7.61 -14.41
CA LEU A 115 -5.40 -6.97 -14.41
C LEU A 115 -5.34 -5.47 -14.69
N PHE A 116 -4.22 -4.82 -14.36
CA PHE A 116 -4.03 -3.39 -14.47
C PHE A 116 -2.73 -3.03 -15.21
N PRO A 117 -2.51 -3.54 -16.45
CA PRO A 117 -1.21 -3.54 -17.11
C PRO A 117 -0.69 -2.14 -17.48
N THR A 118 -1.58 -1.15 -17.53
CA THR A 118 -1.25 0.23 -17.89
C THR A 118 -0.73 1.05 -16.71
N TYR A 119 -0.88 0.58 -15.48
CA TYR A 119 -0.54 1.35 -14.29
C TYR A 119 0.77 0.86 -13.67
N PRO A 120 1.71 1.76 -13.36
CA PRO A 120 2.82 1.40 -12.48
C PRO A 120 2.28 1.05 -11.09
N LEU A 121 2.85 0.03 -10.47
CA LEU A 121 2.44 -0.46 -9.16
C LEU A 121 3.40 0.03 -8.06
N TRP A 122 2.83 0.42 -6.93
CA TRP A 122 3.57 0.78 -5.72
C TRP A 122 3.19 -0.18 -4.61
N ILE A 123 4.15 -0.88 -4.02
CA ILE A 123 3.88 -1.71 -2.84
C ILE A 123 4.01 -0.82 -1.61
N THR A 124 2.92 -0.20 -1.17
CA THR A 124 2.97 0.82 -0.12
C THR A 124 3.12 0.25 1.29
N GLU A 125 2.79 -1.02 1.47
CA GLU A 125 3.06 -1.79 2.68
C GLU A 125 3.28 -3.27 2.34
N TRP A 126 4.34 -3.88 2.90
CA TRP A 126 4.48 -5.34 2.84
C TRP A 126 5.35 -5.94 3.95
N GLU A 127 5.03 -7.16 4.38
CA GLU A 127 5.80 -7.92 5.39
C GLU A 127 5.57 -9.46 5.27
N PHE A 128 6.65 -10.25 5.40
CA PHE A 128 6.54 -11.71 5.57
C PHE A 128 6.24 -12.05 7.04
N THR A 129 5.02 -12.52 7.30
CA THR A 129 4.51 -12.74 8.67
C THR A 129 4.64 -14.20 9.12
N GLY A 130 4.69 -14.41 10.44
CA GLY A 130 4.63 -15.76 11.02
C GLY A 130 5.90 -16.59 10.89
N PHE A 131 7.02 -15.97 10.53
CA PHE A 131 8.36 -16.57 10.55
C PHE A 131 9.18 -16.03 11.72
N THR A 132 10.39 -16.56 11.95
CA THR A 132 11.36 -15.95 12.87
C THR A 132 11.96 -14.67 12.27
N SER A 133 12.49 -13.75 13.07
CA SER A 133 13.10 -12.52 12.53
C SER A 133 14.22 -12.79 11.51
N VAL A 134 14.98 -13.88 11.66
CA VAL A 134 16.02 -14.28 10.68
C VAL A 134 15.39 -14.77 9.37
N ALA A 135 14.35 -15.60 9.45
CA ALA A 135 13.67 -16.09 8.26
C ALA A 135 12.90 -14.98 7.52
N THR A 136 12.24 -14.07 8.25
CA THR A 136 11.63 -12.86 7.68
C THR A 136 12.67 -12.00 6.97
N ALA A 137 13.80 -11.68 7.63
CA ALA A 137 14.90 -10.93 7.03
C ALA A 137 15.41 -11.55 5.71
N ASN A 138 15.62 -12.87 5.67
CA ASN A 138 16.07 -13.55 4.44
C ASN A 138 15.03 -13.50 3.32
N LEU A 139 13.74 -13.69 3.64
CA LEU A 139 12.65 -13.59 2.67
C LEU A 139 12.50 -12.17 2.12
N GLU A 140 12.63 -11.16 2.98
CA GLU A 140 12.58 -9.76 2.58
C GLU A 140 13.76 -9.37 1.70
N LYS A 141 14.98 -9.84 2.01
CA LYS A 141 16.13 -9.67 1.13
C LYS A 141 15.92 -10.30 -0.25
N GLN A 142 15.39 -11.52 -0.29
CA GLN A 142 15.02 -12.18 -1.54
C GLN A 142 13.94 -11.40 -2.30
N ALA A 143 12.97 -10.85 -1.58
CA ALA A 143 11.91 -10.04 -2.15
C ALA A 143 12.45 -8.77 -2.80
N LEU A 144 13.27 -7.99 -2.10
CA LEU A 144 13.89 -6.78 -2.63
C LEU A 144 14.62 -7.04 -3.96
N GLN A 145 15.46 -8.08 -4.02
CA GLN A 145 16.17 -8.45 -5.25
C GLN A 145 15.22 -8.78 -6.42
N TRP A 146 14.12 -9.47 -6.14
CA TRP A 146 13.15 -9.81 -7.17
C TRP A 146 12.33 -8.59 -7.61
N LEU A 147 11.95 -7.73 -6.66
CA LEU A 147 11.20 -6.50 -6.90
C LEU A 147 11.96 -5.55 -7.82
N ASP A 148 13.27 -5.38 -7.60
CA ASP A 148 14.14 -4.56 -8.45
C ASP A 148 14.19 -5.01 -9.91
N ALA A 149 13.95 -6.31 -10.16
CA ALA A 149 13.92 -6.88 -11.50
C ALA A 149 12.56 -6.71 -12.22
N GLN A 150 11.52 -6.16 -11.55
CA GLN A 150 10.19 -5.99 -12.14
C GLN A 150 9.96 -4.55 -12.60
N SER A 151 9.93 -4.31 -13.92
CA SER A 151 9.74 -2.96 -14.48
C SER A 151 8.41 -2.29 -14.12
N TYR A 152 7.38 -3.07 -13.79
CA TYR A 152 6.05 -2.58 -13.40
C TYR A 152 5.94 -2.26 -11.90
N LEU A 153 6.93 -2.62 -11.08
CA LEU A 153 6.98 -2.33 -9.63
C LEU A 153 7.95 -1.17 -9.40
N VAL A 154 7.43 0.06 -9.41
CA VAL A 154 8.30 1.26 -9.45
C VAL A 154 8.67 1.79 -8.07
N ARG A 155 7.95 1.39 -7.02
CA ARG A 155 8.22 1.73 -5.61
C ARG A 155 7.74 0.62 -4.68
N TYR A 156 8.45 0.43 -3.57
CA TYR A 156 8.04 -0.48 -2.52
C TYR A 156 8.48 0.03 -1.14
N ALA A 157 7.68 -0.25 -0.11
CA ALA A 157 7.93 0.14 1.27
C ALA A 157 7.62 -1.05 2.22
N MET A 158 8.67 -1.57 2.86
CA MET A 158 8.51 -2.63 3.87
C MET A 158 7.81 -2.07 5.11
N PHE A 159 6.90 -2.85 5.70
CA PHE A 159 6.16 -2.47 6.89
C PHE A 159 6.87 -3.00 8.14
N ALA A 160 7.18 -2.22 9.18
CA ALA A 160 7.26 -0.76 9.30
C ALA A 160 8.52 -0.43 10.13
N PRO A 161 9.05 0.82 10.10
CA PRO A 161 10.21 1.22 10.88
C PRO A 161 9.89 1.37 12.37
N LYS A 162 9.53 0.26 13.03
CA LYS A 162 9.04 0.20 14.40
C LYS A 162 9.77 -0.88 15.19
N GLU A 163 9.77 -0.71 16.51
CA GLU A 163 10.14 -1.71 17.49
C GLU A 163 9.08 -2.82 17.65
N ALA A 164 9.47 -3.97 18.19
CA ALA A 164 8.60 -5.14 18.32
C ALA A 164 7.37 -4.84 19.19
N ALA A 165 7.54 -4.03 20.24
CA ALA A 165 6.46 -3.61 21.13
C ALA A 165 5.31 -2.93 20.37
N ARG A 166 5.60 -2.14 19.33
CA ARG A 166 4.59 -1.46 18.49
C ARG A 166 4.07 -2.33 17.35
N MET A 167 4.59 -3.55 17.21
CA MET A 167 4.14 -4.58 16.27
C MET A 167 3.32 -5.66 17.01
N ASN A 168 2.53 -5.26 18.02
CA ASN A 168 1.80 -6.17 18.91
C ASN A 168 2.70 -7.22 19.59
N GLY A 169 3.92 -6.81 19.97
CA GLY A 169 4.91 -7.70 20.58
C GLY A 169 5.50 -8.74 19.62
N LYS A 170 5.32 -8.58 18.30
CA LYS A 170 5.86 -9.50 17.30
C LYS A 170 7.19 -8.95 16.76
N PRO A 171 8.34 -9.55 17.09
CA PRO A 171 9.65 -9.05 16.69
C PRO A 171 10.00 -9.38 15.23
N ASN A 172 9.15 -10.13 14.53
CA ASN A 172 9.56 -10.83 13.31
C ASN A 172 9.73 -9.91 12.10
N GLY A 173 9.09 -8.73 12.07
CA GLY A 173 9.31 -7.68 11.07
C GLY A 173 9.73 -6.32 11.66
N ALA A 174 10.09 -6.26 12.94
CA ALA A 174 10.54 -5.02 13.55
C ALA A 174 11.85 -4.57 12.91
N MET A 175 11.95 -3.33 12.44
CA MET A 175 13.17 -2.78 11.82
C MET A 175 14.11 -2.14 12.85
N VAL A 176 13.57 -1.71 14.00
CA VAL A 176 14.30 -0.99 15.05
C VAL A 176 14.34 -1.85 16.31
N THR A 177 15.44 -1.79 17.06
CA THR A 177 15.56 -2.45 18.37
C THR A 177 14.59 -1.82 19.39
N ASP A 178 14.20 -2.57 20.41
CA ASP A 178 13.21 -2.11 21.41
C ASP A 178 13.68 -0.88 22.22
N ASP A 179 14.99 -0.64 22.31
CA ASP A 179 15.57 0.55 22.94
C ASP A 179 15.68 1.76 22.00
N LEU A 180 15.25 1.61 20.74
CA LEU A 180 15.31 2.62 19.67
C LEU A 180 16.72 3.10 19.31
N ARG A 181 17.77 2.35 19.67
CA ARG A 181 19.17 2.74 19.46
C ARG A 181 19.87 2.01 18.32
N GLY A 182 19.21 1.05 17.68
CA GLY A 182 19.80 0.26 16.61
C GLY A 182 18.78 -0.28 15.62
N LEU A 183 19.32 -0.80 14.52
CA LEU A 183 18.55 -1.53 13.51
C LEU A 183 18.62 -3.04 13.80
N THR A 184 17.49 -3.71 13.64
CA THR A 184 17.44 -5.19 13.60
C THR A 184 18.05 -5.70 12.29
N ASN A 185 18.11 -7.02 12.09
CA ASN A 185 18.53 -7.57 10.80
C ASN A 185 17.61 -7.14 9.65
N VAL A 186 16.29 -7.09 9.89
CA VAL A 186 15.30 -6.59 8.93
C VAL A 186 15.57 -5.11 8.60
N GLY A 187 15.77 -4.27 9.62
CA GLY A 187 16.07 -2.85 9.41
C GLY A 187 17.39 -2.61 8.67
N LYS A 188 18.42 -3.41 8.96
CA LYS A 188 19.72 -3.34 8.26
C LYS A 188 19.60 -3.73 6.78
N ILE A 189 18.85 -4.79 6.48
CA ILE A 189 18.59 -5.21 5.08
C ILE A 189 17.85 -4.10 4.34
N TYR A 190 16.79 -3.55 4.93
CA TYR A 190 16.03 -2.49 4.27
C TYR A 190 16.86 -1.21 4.07
N ALA A 191 17.78 -0.90 4.99
CA ALA A 191 18.71 0.22 4.88
C ALA A 191 19.92 -0.06 3.96
N GLY A 192 20.04 -1.24 3.35
CA GLY A 192 21.17 -1.61 2.49
C GLY A 192 22.48 -1.84 3.25
N LEU A 193 22.41 -2.16 4.54
CA LEU A 193 23.56 -2.40 5.42
C LEU A 193 23.95 -3.88 5.54
N LEU A 194 23.14 -4.80 4.98
CA LEU A 194 23.34 -6.26 4.94
C LEU A 194 22.76 -6.85 3.65
#